data_AF-A0A1I0P809-F1
#
_entry.id   AF-A0A1I0P809-F1
#
_cell.length_a   1.000
_cell.length_b   1.000
_cell.length_c   1.000
_cell.angle_alpha   90.00
_cell.angle_beta   90.00
_cell.angle_gamma   90.00
#
_symmetry.space_group_name_H-M   'P 1'
#
loop_
_entity.id
_entity.type
_entity.pdbx_description
1 polymer ?
#
loop_
_entity_poly.entity_id
_entity_poly.type
_entity_poly.pdbx_seq_one_letter_code
_entity_poly.pdbx_strand_id
1 'polypeptide(L)'
;MRNPLSAAKEQMTEATGAQMFDQFRPQMQALSQVVAERERAQLQLAQRLAEASDADISVDELPDAEERAAQLETMAERASQADLVGWYFGEFVPDHLDNPDRAQAYADLNDDEWQAQKQSWAENYRSTSPEAEAYSDDELAALHVENTFGVPLDEFEANVVDFRPGEAIQDVLTTNLRTVEAVMTAVAEDMEGSA
;
A
#
# COMPACT_ATOMS: atom_id res chain seq x y z
N MET A 1 -31.84 2.31 1.43
CA MET A 1 -32.00 3.65 2.04
C MET A 1 -31.12 3.70 3.29
N ARG A 2 -30.00 4.44 3.26
CA ARG A 2 -29.14 4.63 4.44
C ARG A 2 -29.93 5.38 5.53
N ASN A 3 -29.80 4.94 6.78
CA ASN A 3 -30.50 5.52 7.93
C ASN A 3 -29.93 6.93 8.21
N PRO A 4 -30.73 8.01 8.23
CA PRO A 4 -30.22 9.38 8.46
C PRO A 4 -29.51 9.53 9.81
N LEU A 5 -29.83 8.70 10.80
CA LEU A 5 -29.14 8.67 12.10
C LEU A 5 -27.75 8.02 12.05
N SER A 6 -27.46 7.16 11.05
CA SER A 6 -26.11 6.60 10.87
C SER A 6 -25.19 7.59 10.18
N ALA A 7 -25.68 8.25 9.12
CA ALA A 7 -24.92 9.28 8.41
C ALA A 7 -24.54 10.48 9.30
N ALA A 8 -25.45 10.90 10.19
CA ALA A 8 -25.17 11.98 11.15
C ALA A 8 -24.14 11.57 12.22
N LYS A 9 -24.07 10.28 12.59
CA LYS A 9 -23.07 9.77 13.53
C LYS A 9 -21.70 9.64 12.88
N GLU A 10 -21.62 9.14 11.64
CA GLU A 10 -20.38 9.10 10.85
C GLU A 10 -19.77 10.50 10.69
N GLN A 11 -20.57 11.48 10.27
CA GLN A 11 -20.10 12.87 10.15
C GLN A 11 -19.62 13.47 11.48
N MET A 12 -20.27 13.15 12.59
CA MET A 12 -19.81 13.58 13.91
C MET A 12 -18.49 12.92 14.31
N THR A 13 -18.30 11.63 14.02
CA THR A 13 -17.05 10.91 14.29
C THR A 13 -15.90 11.47 13.45
N GLU A 14 -16.12 11.70 12.17
CA GLU A 14 -15.15 12.31 11.24
C GLU A 14 -14.75 13.73 11.69
N ALA A 15 -15.73 14.58 12.00
CA ALA A 15 -15.47 15.94 12.49
C ALA A 15 -14.72 15.96 13.83
N THR A 16 -15.01 14.98 14.70
CA THR A 16 -14.30 14.84 15.98
C THR A 16 -12.86 14.36 15.77
N GLY A 17 -12.63 13.43 14.84
CA GLY A 17 -11.30 12.94 14.47
C GLY A 17 -10.41 14.04 13.90
N ALA A 18 -10.93 14.82 12.95
CA ALA A 18 -10.23 15.96 12.37
C ALA A 18 -9.86 17.03 13.42
N GLN A 19 -10.79 17.36 14.33
CA GLN A 19 -10.51 18.31 15.42
C GLN A 19 -9.45 17.80 16.40
N MET A 20 -9.46 16.50 16.72
CA MET A 20 -8.40 15.91 17.55
C MET A 20 -7.05 15.93 16.83
N PHE A 21 -7.01 15.63 15.53
CA PHE A 21 -5.79 15.70 14.75
C PHE A 21 -5.21 17.12 14.73
N ASP A 22 -6.02 18.14 14.49
CA ASP A 22 -5.59 19.55 14.53
C ASP A 22 -4.95 19.91 15.87
N GLN A 23 -5.47 19.39 16.98
CA GLN A 23 -4.91 19.59 18.31
C GLN A 23 -3.52 18.96 18.48
N PHE A 24 -3.28 17.80 17.84
CA PHE A 24 -2.02 17.06 17.94
C PHE A 24 -1.07 17.27 16.74
N ARG A 25 -1.46 18.09 15.74
CA ARG A 25 -0.67 18.33 14.52
C ARG A 25 0.78 18.72 14.82
N PRO A 26 1.10 19.62 15.78
CA PRO A 26 2.50 19.95 16.08
C PRO A 26 3.32 18.76 16.61
N GLN A 27 2.71 17.88 17.40
CA GLN A 27 3.35 16.66 17.89
C GLN A 27 3.55 15.66 16.75
N MET A 28 2.57 15.53 15.85
CA MET A 28 2.68 14.68 14.68
C MET A 28 3.76 15.16 13.72
N GLN A 29 3.85 16.46 13.45
CA GLN A 29 4.93 17.05 12.66
C GLN A 29 6.31 16.73 13.23
N ALA A 30 6.48 16.92 14.54
CA ALA A 30 7.74 16.61 15.20
C ALA A 30 8.08 15.10 15.12
N LEU A 31 7.09 14.22 15.30
CA LEU A 31 7.28 12.77 15.19
C LEU A 31 7.62 12.34 13.76
N SER A 32 6.86 12.80 12.77
CA SER A 32 7.09 12.51 11.35
C SER A 32 8.48 12.94 10.91
N GLN A 33 8.93 14.13 11.34
CA GLN A 33 10.28 14.61 11.06
C GLN A 33 11.35 13.68 11.65
N VAL A 34 11.20 13.29 12.92
CA VAL A 34 12.16 12.40 13.58
C VAL A 34 12.21 11.03 12.90
N VAL A 35 11.05 10.48 12.52
CA VAL A 35 10.98 9.19 11.82
C VAL A 35 11.65 9.30 10.45
N ALA A 36 11.30 10.29 9.65
CA ALA A 36 11.87 10.48 8.31
C ALA A 36 13.39 10.70 8.33
N GLU A 37 13.90 11.51 9.27
CA GLU A 37 15.35 11.70 9.46
C GLU A 37 16.06 10.39 9.83
N ARG A 38 15.43 9.55 10.66
CA ARG A 38 15.98 8.26 11.07
C ARG A 38 15.96 7.25 9.94
N GLU A 39 14.87 7.14 9.19
CA GLU A 39 14.77 6.29 8.01
C GLU A 39 15.85 6.67 6.99
N ARG A 40 16.00 7.96 6.67
CA ARG A 40 17.03 8.44 5.75
C ARG A 40 18.44 8.11 6.25
N ALA A 41 18.72 8.30 7.54
CA ALA A 41 20.01 7.96 8.13
C ALA A 41 20.31 6.45 8.07
N GLN A 42 19.31 5.60 8.27
CA GLN A 42 19.46 4.14 8.15
C GLN A 42 19.70 3.72 6.70
N LEU A 43 18.95 4.29 5.75
CA LEU A 43 19.16 4.03 4.31
C LEU A 43 20.55 4.47 3.84
N GLN A 44 21.05 5.61 4.32
CA GLN A 44 22.44 6.04 4.04
C GLN A 44 23.48 5.05 4.57
N LEU A 45 23.24 4.47 5.75
CA LEU A 45 24.13 3.46 6.31
C LEU A 45 24.05 2.15 5.52
N ALA A 46 22.85 1.72 5.14
CA ALA A 46 22.63 0.56 4.29
C ALA A 46 23.31 0.73 2.93
N GLN A 47 23.13 1.89 2.27
CA GLN A 47 23.79 2.20 1.00
C GLN A 47 25.32 2.06 1.11
N ARG A 48 25.92 2.66 2.14
CA ARG A 48 27.37 2.55 2.40
C ARG A 48 27.83 1.13 2.69
N LEU A 49 26.96 0.30 3.27
CA LEU A 49 27.25 -1.10 3.55
C LEU A 49 27.24 -1.91 2.25
N ALA A 50 26.20 -1.74 1.42
CA ALA A 50 26.10 -2.35 0.10
C ALA A 50 27.30 -1.99 -0.79
N GLU A 51 27.63 -0.70 -0.88
CA GLU A 51 28.80 -0.20 -1.65
C GLU A 51 30.15 -0.77 -1.19
N ALA A 52 30.24 -1.21 0.07
CA ALA A 52 31.46 -1.77 0.64
C ALA A 52 31.51 -3.31 0.56
N SER A 53 30.46 -3.95 0.07
CA SER A 53 30.32 -5.40 -0.09
C SER A 53 30.33 -5.81 -1.57
N ASP A 54 30.46 -7.11 -1.84
CA ASP A 54 30.28 -7.67 -3.18
C ASP A 54 28.82 -8.18 -3.40
N ALA A 55 27.91 -7.89 -2.46
CA ALA A 55 26.50 -8.26 -2.56
C ALA A 55 25.81 -7.55 -3.72
N ASP A 56 25.01 -8.30 -4.49
CA ASP A 56 24.22 -7.79 -5.62
C ASP A 56 22.92 -7.12 -5.12
N ILE A 57 23.09 -6.04 -4.35
CA ILE A 57 22.01 -5.21 -3.82
C ILE A 57 22.42 -3.75 -3.78
N SER A 58 21.49 -2.84 -4.05
CA SER A 58 21.70 -1.40 -3.96
C SER A 58 20.55 -0.71 -3.23
N VAL A 59 20.84 0.47 -2.68
CA VAL A 59 19.81 1.43 -2.27
C VAL A 59 19.73 2.46 -3.39
N ASP A 60 18.66 2.38 -4.18
CA ASP A 60 18.53 3.12 -5.44
C ASP A 60 18.26 4.62 -5.21
N GLU A 61 17.42 4.94 -4.24
CA GLU A 61 17.07 6.33 -3.91
C GLU A 61 17.03 6.57 -2.40
N LEU A 62 17.56 7.72 -1.98
CA LEU A 62 17.46 8.20 -0.61
C LEU A 62 16.32 9.23 -0.53
N PRO A 63 15.16 8.89 0.05
CA PRO A 63 14.02 9.79 0.11
C PRO A 63 14.39 11.06 0.88
N ASP A 64 13.95 12.22 0.39
CA ASP A 64 14.10 13.47 1.13
C ASP A 64 13.36 13.40 2.47
N ALA A 65 13.99 13.89 3.54
CA ALA A 65 13.45 13.75 4.88
C ALA A 65 12.22 14.66 5.11
N GLU A 66 12.18 15.83 4.48
CA GLU A 66 11.04 16.75 4.60
C GLU A 66 9.84 16.22 3.81
N GLU A 67 10.08 15.73 2.59
CA GLU A 67 9.03 15.09 1.77
C GLU A 67 8.45 13.85 2.45
N ARG A 68 9.31 13.00 3.01
CA ARG A 68 8.89 11.81 3.76
C ARG A 68 8.14 12.18 5.05
N ALA A 69 8.57 13.21 5.77
CA ALA A 69 7.84 13.69 6.94
C ALA A 69 6.44 14.21 6.58
N ALA A 70 6.31 14.95 5.48
CA ALA A 70 5.03 15.42 4.96
C ALA A 70 4.11 14.26 4.55
N GLN A 71 4.67 13.20 3.94
CA GLN A 71 3.93 11.99 3.60
C GLN A 71 3.38 11.30 4.87
N LEU A 72 4.20 11.16 5.91
CA LEU A 72 3.78 10.56 7.20
C LEU A 72 2.73 11.40 7.93
N GLU A 73 2.85 12.74 7.89
CA GLU A 73 1.82 13.64 8.44
C GLU A 73 0.49 13.49 7.68
N THR A 74 0.55 13.45 6.34
CA THR A 74 -0.63 13.29 5.48
C THR A 74 -1.32 11.95 5.75
N MET A 75 -0.56 10.86 5.90
CA MET A 75 -1.09 9.56 6.32
C MET A 75 -1.87 9.66 7.63
N ALA A 76 -1.26 10.29 8.65
CA ALA A 76 -1.87 10.42 9.97
C ALA A 76 -3.14 11.29 9.94
N GLU A 77 -3.14 12.35 9.13
CA GLU A 77 -4.31 13.19 8.91
C GLU A 77 -5.45 12.39 8.26
N ARG A 78 -5.15 11.64 7.20
CA ARG A 78 -6.13 10.83 6.45
C ARG A 78 -6.69 9.68 7.29
N ALA A 79 -5.85 9.05 8.10
CA ALA A 79 -6.27 8.07 9.10
C ALA A 79 -7.26 8.68 10.10
N SER A 80 -7.05 9.92 10.53
CA SER A 80 -7.96 10.61 11.47
C SER A 80 -9.33 10.96 10.87
N GLN A 81 -9.40 11.07 9.53
CA GLN A 81 -10.60 11.42 8.77
C GLN A 81 -11.32 10.18 8.20
N ALA A 82 -10.88 8.97 8.55
CA ALA A 82 -11.35 7.71 7.97
C ALA A 82 -11.22 7.64 6.43
N ASP A 83 -10.28 8.39 5.86
CA ASP A 83 -9.97 8.47 4.43
C ASP A 83 -8.60 7.84 4.10
N LEU A 84 -8.16 6.88 4.93
CA LEU A 84 -6.85 6.25 4.76
C LEU A 84 -6.79 5.41 3.48
N VAL A 85 -7.89 4.76 3.10
CA VAL A 85 -7.98 3.92 1.90
C VAL A 85 -7.71 4.76 0.65
N GLY A 86 -8.41 5.89 0.50
CA GLY A 86 -8.25 6.78 -0.65
C GLY A 86 -6.84 7.34 -0.77
N TRP A 87 -6.27 7.76 0.36
CA TRP A 87 -4.88 8.21 0.41
C TRP A 87 -3.88 7.10 0.06
N TYR A 88 -4.06 5.88 0.60
CA TYR A 88 -3.13 4.77 0.39
C TYR A 88 -3.03 4.41 -1.10
N PHE A 89 -4.17 4.27 -1.79
CA PHE A 89 -4.18 3.98 -3.22
C PHE A 89 -3.74 5.16 -4.08
N GLY A 90 -4.07 6.40 -3.71
CA GLY A 90 -3.73 7.58 -4.49
C GLY A 90 -2.26 8.02 -4.39
N GLU A 91 -1.63 7.85 -3.23
CA GLU A 91 -0.34 8.49 -2.91
C GLU A 91 0.76 7.49 -2.53
N PHE A 92 0.42 6.23 -2.16
CA PHE A 92 1.40 5.28 -1.62
C PHE A 92 1.55 3.98 -2.43
N VAL A 93 0.49 3.50 -3.08
CA VAL A 93 0.52 2.31 -3.96
C VAL A 93 1.01 2.53 -5.41
N PRO A 94 1.21 3.75 -5.96
CA PRO A 94 1.21 3.92 -7.42
C PRO A 94 2.36 3.23 -8.17
N ASP A 95 3.41 2.78 -7.47
CA ASP A 95 4.59 2.20 -8.12
C ASP A 95 4.46 0.69 -8.44
N HIS A 96 3.52 -0.02 -7.81
CA HIS A 96 3.34 -1.47 -8.00
C HIS A 96 1.99 -1.85 -8.62
N LEU A 97 1.12 -0.89 -8.93
CA LEU A 97 -0.22 -1.16 -9.42
C LEU A 97 -0.60 -0.21 -10.56
N ASP A 98 -0.94 -0.75 -11.73
CA ASP A 98 -1.55 0.04 -12.79
C ASP A 98 -2.98 0.46 -12.36
N ASN A 99 -3.39 1.68 -12.70
CA ASN A 99 -4.74 2.20 -12.41
C ASN A 99 -5.18 2.09 -10.92
N PRO A 100 -4.39 2.59 -9.95
CA PRO A 100 -4.66 2.41 -8.52
C PRO A 100 -5.99 3.04 -8.07
N ASP A 101 -6.42 4.15 -8.69
CA ASP A 101 -7.74 4.75 -8.46
C ASP A 101 -8.90 3.78 -8.71
N ARG A 102 -8.76 2.89 -9.70
CA ARG A 102 -9.77 1.88 -10.00
C ARG A 102 -9.69 0.71 -9.03
N ALA A 103 -8.49 0.40 -8.53
CA ALA A 103 -8.27 -0.67 -7.57
C ALA A 103 -8.93 -0.38 -6.22
N GLN A 104 -8.98 0.90 -5.81
CA GLN A 104 -9.66 1.33 -4.59
C GLN A 104 -11.10 0.80 -4.46
N ALA A 105 -11.81 0.62 -5.57
CA ALA A 105 -13.19 0.14 -5.56
C ALA A 105 -13.36 -1.31 -5.08
N TYR A 106 -12.26 -2.07 -5.02
CA TYR A 106 -12.25 -3.45 -4.55
C TYR A 106 -11.76 -3.58 -3.10
N ALA A 107 -11.21 -2.51 -2.53
CA ALA A 107 -10.92 -2.46 -1.10
C ALA A 107 -12.24 -2.51 -0.32
N ASP A 108 -12.28 -3.34 0.73
CA ASP A 108 -13.46 -3.57 1.60
C ASP A 108 -14.55 -4.50 1.03
N LEU A 109 -14.31 -5.14 -0.12
CA LEU A 109 -15.20 -6.21 -0.58
C LEU A 109 -15.07 -7.43 0.35
N ASN A 110 -16.20 -7.98 0.75
CA ASN A 110 -16.19 -9.28 1.43
C ASN A 110 -16.04 -10.44 0.42
N ASP A 111 -15.78 -11.64 0.94
CA ASP A 111 -15.57 -12.85 0.12
C ASP A 111 -16.68 -13.07 -0.93
N ASP A 112 -17.96 -12.91 -0.55
CA ASP A 112 -19.09 -13.13 -1.47
C ASP A 112 -19.14 -12.06 -2.56
N GLU A 113 -18.91 -10.79 -2.20
CA GLU A 113 -18.86 -9.67 -3.15
C GLU A 113 -17.68 -9.82 -4.11
N TRP A 114 -16.54 -10.29 -3.62
CA TRP A 114 -15.37 -10.54 -4.43
C TRP A 114 -15.58 -11.71 -5.41
N GLN A 115 -16.15 -12.83 -4.95
CA GLN A 115 -16.49 -13.93 -5.86
C GLN A 115 -17.50 -13.51 -6.93
N ALA A 116 -18.49 -12.69 -6.58
CA ALA A 116 -19.45 -12.14 -7.55
C ALA A 116 -18.75 -11.22 -8.57
N GLN A 117 -17.75 -10.45 -8.14
CA GLN A 117 -16.98 -9.60 -9.03
C GLN A 117 -16.16 -10.41 -10.04
N LYS A 118 -15.50 -11.49 -9.60
CA LYS A 118 -14.78 -12.41 -10.50
C LYS A 118 -15.70 -13.06 -11.53
N GLN A 119 -16.89 -13.50 -11.11
CA GLN A 119 -17.91 -14.05 -12.02
C GLN A 119 -18.37 -13.02 -13.07
N SER A 120 -18.61 -11.77 -12.65
CA SER A 120 -18.99 -10.67 -13.54
C SER A 120 -17.95 -10.39 -14.63
N TRP A 121 -16.65 -10.46 -14.28
CA TRP A 121 -15.57 -10.37 -15.26
C TRP A 121 -15.56 -11.56 -16.21
N ALA A 122 -15.65 -12.79 -15.68
CA ALA A 122 -15.67 -14.01 -16.47
C ALA A 122 -16.84 -14.02 -17.47
N GLU A 123 -18.03 -13.62 -17.06
CA GLU A 123 -19.20 -13.48 -17.93
C GLU A 123 -18.96 -12.44 -19.05
N ASN A 124 -18.34 -11.30 -18.73
CA ASN A 124 -17.97 -10.31 -19.73
C ASN A 124 -16.98 -10.88 -20.78
N TYR A 125 -15.96 -11.62 -20.35
CA TYR A 125 -15.03 -12.27 -21.28
C TYR A 125 -15.73 -13.32 -22.16
N ARG A 126 -16.59 -14.16 -21.59
CA ARG A 126 -17.37 -15.16 -22.36
C ARG A 126 -18.34 -14.52 -23.35
N SER A 127 -18.93 -13.37 -22.99
CA SER A 127 -19.81 -12.62 -23.89
C SER A 127 -19.08 -12.02 -25.10
N THR A 128 -17.77 -11.78 -24.97
CA THR A 128 -16.95 -11.09 -25.98
C THR A 128 -16.05 -12.04 -26.78
N SER A 129 -15.73 -13.22 -26.26
CA SER A 129 -14.95 -14.25 -26.95
C SER A 129 -15.47 -15.67 -26.65
N PRO A 130 -15.87 -16.45 -27.67
CA PRO A 130 -16.25 -17.86 -27.49
C PRO A 130 -15.13 -18.74 -26.94
N GLU A 131 -13.86 -18.34 -27.10
CA GLU A 131 -12.69 -19.06 -26.61
C GLU A 131 -12.57 -18.98 -25.08
N ALA A 132 -13.18 -17.97 -24.46
CA ALA A 132 -13.19 -17.80 -23.00
C ALA A 132 -14.01 -18.88 -22.27
N GLU A 133 -14.90 -19.59 -22.97
CA GLU A 133 -15.66 -20.74 -22.41
C GLU A 133 -14.75 -21.89 -21.96
N ALA A 134 -13.51 -21.96 -22.47
CA ALA A 134 -12.55 -22.99 -22.10
C ALA A 134 -11.85 -22.72 -20.75
N TYR A 135 -11.99 -21.52 -20.20
CA TYR A 135 -11.30 -21.07 -18.98
C TYR A 135 -12.26 -20.94 -17.80
N SER A 136 -11.73 -21.22 -16.62
CA SER A 136 -12.42 -21.01 -15.34
C SER A 136 -12.61 -19.52 -15.04
N ASP A 137 -13.51 -19.22 -14.11
CA ASP A 137 -13.74 -17.84 -13.65
C ASP A 137 -12.48 -17.22 -13.04
N ASP A 138 -11.70 -18.01 -12.29
CA ASP A 138 -10.45 -17.55 -11.68
C ASP A 138 -9.37 -17.24 -12.72
N GLU A 139 -9.24 -18.05 -13.79
CA GLU A 139 -8.29 -17.77 -14.87
C GLU A 139 -8.66 -16.51 -15.64
N LEU A 140 -9.97 -16.28 -15.88
CA LEU A 140 -10.45 -15.07 -16.55
C LEU A 140 -10.34 -13.83 -15.65
N ALA A 141 -10.55 -13.99 -14.35
CA ALA A 141 -10.33 -12.93 -13.37
C ALA A 141 -8.85 -12.57 -13.26
N ALA A 142 -7.95 -13.57 -13.26
CA ALA A 142 -6.51 -13.33 -13.26
C ALA A 142 -6.07 -12.57 -14.51
N LEU A 143 -6.56 -12.99 -15.69
CA LEU A 143 -6.31 -12.26 -16.93
C LEU A 143 -6.85 -10.82 -16.86
N HIS A 144 -8.03 -10.61 -16.26
CA HIS A 144 -8.58 -9.27 -16.09
C HIS A 144 -7.67 -8.39 -15.22
N VAL A 145 -7.25 -8.93 -14.08
CA VAL A 145 -6.44 -8.21 -13.09
C VAL A 145 -5.07 -7.88 -13.65
N GLU A 146 -4.38 -8.84 -14.27
CA GLU A 146 -3.07 -8.63 -14.89
C GLU A 146 -3.14 -7.55 -15.98
N ASN A 147 -4.16 -7.59 -16.85
CA ASN A 147 -4.31 -6.60 -17.92
C ASN A 147 -4.76 -5.22 -17.45
N THR A 148 -5.43 -5.13 -16.30
CA THR A 148 -6.02 -3.87 -15.80
C THR A 148 -5.13 -3.20 -14.76
N PHE A 149 -4.46 -3.98 -13.94
CA PHE A 149 -3.73 -3.53 -12.76
C PHE A 149 -2.24 -3.91 -12.79
N GLY A 150 -1.77 -4.63 -13.81
CA GLY A 150 -0.34 -4.90 -14.01
C GLY A 150 0.27 -5.90 -13.02
N VAL A 151 -0.55 -6.52 -12.16
CA VAL A 151 -0.12 -7.47 -11.13
C VAL A 151 -0.84 -8.80 -11.23
N PRO A 152 -0.26 -9.90 -10.73
CA PRO A 152 -0.95 -11.18 -10.55
C PRO A 152 -2.22 -11.10 -9.68
N LEU A 153 -3.15 -12.03 -9.87
CA LEU A 153 -4.42 -12.08 -9.12
C LEU A 153 -4.20 -12.22 -7.61
N ASP A 154 -3.28 -13.07 -7.19
CA ASP A 154 -2.94 -13.33 -5.79
C ASP A 154 -2.31 -12.10 -5.13
N GLU A 155 -1.45 -11.38 -5.86
CA GLU A 155 -0.89 -10.11 -5.41
C GLU A 155 -1.98 -9.03 -5.27
N PHE A 156 -2.92 -8.97 -6.23
CA PHE A 156 -4.05 -8.06 -6.15
C PHE A 156 -4.99 -8.40 -4.99
N GLU A 157 -5.30 -9.67 -4.78
CA GLU A 157 -6.14 -10.12 -3.66
C GLU A 157 -5.49 -9.73 -2.33
N ALA A 158 -4.19 -10.00 -2.16
CA ALA A 158 -3.46 -9.68 -0.93
C ALA A 158 -3.37 -8.18 -0.64
N ASN A 159 -3.10 -7.36 -1.67
CA ASN A 159 -2.82 -5.93 -1.47
C ASN A 159 -4.06 -5.03 -1.60
N VAL A 160 -5.10 -5.49 -2.31
CA VAL A 160 -6.28 -4.68 -2.62
C VAL A 160 -7.55 -5.21 -1.97
N VAL A 161 -7.87 -6.48 -2.18
CA VAL A 161 -9.13 -7.06 -1.67
C VAL A 161 -9.05 -7.29 -0.16
N ASP A 162 -7.94 -7.88 0.29
CA ASP A 162 -7.66 -8.11 1.70
C ASP A 162 -7.10 -6.89 2.43
N PHE A 163 -7.13 -5.72 1.80
CA PHE A 163 -6.64 -4.47 2.39
C PHE A 163 -7.19 -4.27 3.80
N ARG A 164 -6.29 -4.07 4.77
CA ARG A 164 -6.61 -3.71 6.15
C ARG A 164 -5.99 -2.35 6.47
N PRO A 165 -6.78 -1.33 6.84
CA PRO A 165 -6.26 0.01 7.17
C PRO A 165 -5.15 0.02 8.22
N GLY A 166 -5.18 -0.90 9.20
CA GLY A 166 -4.13 -1.01 10.21
C GLY A 166 -2.81 -1.55 9.67
N GLU A 167 -2.86 -2.47 8.71
CA GLU A 167 -1.68 -3.05 8.05
C GLU A 167 -1.07 -2.05 7.07
N ALA A 168 -1.91 -1.27 6.38
CA ALA A 168 -1.47 -0.20 5.49
C ALA A 168 -0.57 0.84 6.18
N ILE A 169 -0.92 1.27 7.41
CA ILE A 169 -0.06 2.17 8.20
C ILE A 169 1.28 1.49 8.50
N GLN A 170 1.25 0.21 8.85
CA GLN A 170 2.45 -0.55 9.14
C GLN A 170 3.34 -0.71 7.89
N ASP A 171 2.76 -0.97 6.73
CA ASP A 171 3.49 -1.07 5.46
C ASP A 171 4.18 0.25 5.11
N VAL A 172 3.46 1.37 5.20
CA VAL A 172 4.04 2.70 5.02
C VAL A 172 5.22 2.91 5.96
N LEU A 173 5.06 2.63 7.26
CA LEU A 173 6.11 2.84 8.27
C LEU A 173 7.29 1.86 8.15
N THR A 174 7.09 0.69 7.55
CA THR A 174 8.12 -0.35 7.47
C THR A 174 8.83 -0.42 6.12
N THR A 175 8.34 0.30 5.11
CA THR A 175 8.92 0.27 3.74
C THR A 175 10.44 0.51 3.74
N ASN A 176 10.89 1.63 4.30
CA ASN A 176 12.32 1.96 4.34
C ASN A 176 13.11 1.00 5.26
N LEU A 177 12.47 0.46 6.30
CA LEU A 177 13.09 -0.51 7.20
C LEU A 177 13.34 -1.85 6.49
N ARG A 178 12.37 -2.32 5.68
CA ARG A 178 12.52 -3.54 4.87
C ARG A 178 13.68 -3.43 3.89
N THR A 179 13.84 -2.28 3.24
CA THR A 179 15.01 -2.01 2.37
C THR A 179 16.33 -2.12 3.14
N VAL A 180 16.40 -1.53 4.33
CA VAL A 180 17.60 -1.62 5.18
C VAL A 180 17.87 -3.07 5.60
N GLU A 181 16.84 -3.81 6.03
CA GLU A 181 16.95 -5.22 6.41
C GLU A 181 17.39 -6.11 5.26
N ALA A 182 16.87 -5.87 4.04
CA ALA A 182 17.27 -6.60 2.84
C ALA A 182 18.75 -6.41 2.53
N VAL A 183 19.23 -5.16 2.59
CA VAL A 183 20.67 -4.85 2.41
C VAL A 183 21.52 -5.53 3.47
N MET A 184 21.13 -5.43 4.75
CA MET A 184 21.88 -6.07 5.83
C MET A 184 21.94 -7.60 5.67
N THR A 185 20.85 -8.21 5.22
CA THR A 185 20.77 -9.65 4.99
C THR A 185 21.68 -10.08 3.84
N ALA A 186 21.58 -9.41 2.68
CA ALA A 186 22.39 -9.72 1.51
C ALA A 186 23.90 -9.54 1.79
N VAL A 187 24.28 -8.50 2.52
CA VAL A 187 25.69 -8.29 2.92
C VAL A 187 26.15 -9.37 3.90
N ALA A 188 25.30 -9.79 4.84
CA ALA A 188 25.64 -10.88 5.74
C ALA A 188 25.86 -12.20 4.99
N GLU A 189 25.00 -12.52 4.02
CA GLU A 189 25.14 -13.68 3.15
C GLU A 189 26.43 -13.65 2.30
N ASP A 190 26.81 -12.48 1.76
CA ASP A 190 28.07 -12.28 1.05
C ASP A 190 29.29 -12.55 1.95
N MET A 191 29.26 -12.04 3.18
CA MET A 191 30.33 -12.27 4.16
C MET A 191 30.44 -13.73 4.61
N GLU A 192 29.31 -14.42 4.76
CA GLU A 192 29.28 -15.84 5.14
C GLU A 192 29.70 -16.76 3.98
N GLY A 193 29.32 -16.43 2.73
CA GLY A 193 29.72 -17.15 1.53
C GLY A 193 31.20 -16.98 1.16
N SER A 194 31.84 -15.93 1.68
CA SER A 194 33.26 -15.61 1.46
C SER A 194 34.21 -16.22 2.51
N ALA A 195 33.70 -16.96 3.50
CA ALA A 195 34.46 -17.59 4.60
C ALA A 195 34.85 -19.06 4.30
#